data_AF-A0A968YEK9-F1
#
_entry.id   AF-A0A968YEK9-F1
#
_cell.length_a   1.000
_cell.length_b   1.000
_cell.length_c   1.000
_cell.angle_alpha   90.00
_cell.angle_beta   90.00
_cell.angle_gamma   90.00
#
_symmetry.space_group_name_H-M   'P 1'
#
loop_
_entity.id
_entity.type
_entity.pdbx_description
1 polymer ?
#
loop_
_entity_poly.entity_id
_entity_poly.type
_entity_poly.pdbx_seq_one_letter_code
_entity_poly.pdbx_strand_id
1 'polypeptide(L)' 'MYKLEKAHQVAAELQAGEEDGWAYEIVDCKNGLGRIDIYDEERELVCSGRYLG' A
#
# COMPACT_ATOMS: atom_id res chain seq x y z
N MET A 1 6.40 6.54 -2.37
CA MET A 1 7.36 5.77 -1.56
C MET A 1 7.46 6.43 -0.20
N TYR A 2 7.30 5.65 0.86
CA TYR A 2 7.38 6.07 2.26
C TYR A 2 8.61 5.41 2.91
N LYS A 3 9.05 5.89 4.09
CA LYS A 3 9.85 5.04 4.98
C LYS A 3 9.05 3.77 5.27
N LEU A 4 9.71 2.62 5.33
CA LEU A 4 9.06 1.32 5.48
C LEU A 4 8.08 1.30 6.67
N GLU A 5 8.49 1.81 7.84
CA GLU A 5 7.61 1.93 9.02
C GLU A 5 6.36 2.79 8.76
N LYS A 6 6.48 3.87 8.00
CA LYS A 6 5.35 4.73 7.62
C LYS A 6 4.45 4.03 6.59
N ALA A 7 5.02 3.24 5.68
CA ALA A 7 4.23 2.42 4.75
C ALA A 7 3.37 1.40 5.52
N HIS A 8 3.94 0.78 6.56
CA HIS A 8 3.22 -0.15 7.45
C HIS A 8 2.07 0.52 8.19
N GLN A 9 2.29 1.72 8.75
CA GLN A 9 1.22 2.47 9.41
C GLN A 9 0.07 2.79 8.45
N VAL A 10 0.39 3.38 7.29
CA VAL A 10 -0.63 3.80 6.31
C VAL A 10 -1.41 2.60 5.76
N ALA A 11 -0.75 1.49 5.43
CA ALA A 11 -1.46 0.30 4.96
C ALA A 11 -2.38 -0.29 6.05
N ALA A 12 -1.95 -0.27 7.32
CA ALA A 12 -2.78 -0.75 8.42
C ALA A 12 -3.99 0.17 8.67
N GLU A 13 -3.82 1.49 8.57
CA GLU A 13 -4.92 2.47 8.66
C GLU A 13 -5.92 2.29 7.51
N LEU A 14 -5.44 2.08 6.28
CA LEU A 14 -6.27 1.83 5.10
C LEU A 14 -7.03 0.50 5.20
N GLN A 15 -6.37 -0.56 5.66
CA GLN A 15 -6.99 -1.87 5.85
C GLN A 15 -8.05 -1.86 6.96
N ALA A 16 -7.87 -1.04 8.00
CA ALA A 16 -8.82 -0.90 9.10
C ALA A 16 -10.06 -0.07 8.74
N GLY A 17 -10.04 0.65 7.60
CA GLY A 17 -11.09 1.59 7.19
C GLY A 17 -12.25 1.00 6.38
N GLU A 18 -12.23 -0.30 6.06
CA GLU A 18 -13.25 -1.04 5.28
C GLU A 18 -13.70 -0.42 3.94
N GLU A 19 -13.25 -1.01 2.84
CA GLU A 19 -14.07 -1.24 1.63
C GLU A 19 -13.91 -2.73 1.28
N ASP A 20 -15.03 -3.45 1.18
CA ASP A 20 -15.11 -4.91 1.00
C ASP A 20 -14.28 -5.36 -0.22
N GLY A 21 -13.35 -6.31 0.00
CA GLY A 21 -12.54 -6.93 -1.05
C GLY A 21 -11.21 -6.26 -1.40
N TRP A 22 -10.96 -5.01 -0.99
CA TRP A 22 -9.70 -4.32 -1.35
C TRP A 22 -8.52 -4.78 -0.48
N ALA A 23 -7.36 -4.96 -1.11
CA ALA A 23 -6.13 -5.41 -0.44
C ALA A 23 -4.98 -4.40 -0.64
N TYR A 24 -4.23 -4.17 0.43
CA TYR A 24 -3.09 -3.25 0.45
C TYR A 24 -1.81 -4.03 0.74
N GLU A 25 -0.85 -4.03 -0.19
CA GLU A 25 0.45 -4.68 0.00
C GLU A 25 1.59 -3.67 0.08
N ILE A 26 2.57 -3.95 0.95
CA ILE A 26 3.77 -3.14 1.05
C ILE A 26 4.90 -3.81 0.29
N VAL A 27 5.41 -3.13 -0.72
CA VAL A 27 6.57 -3.55 -1.50
C VAL A 27 7.83 -2.88 -0.95
N ASP A 28 8.72 -3.67 -0.35
CA ASP A 28 10.05 -3.20 0.06
C ASP A 28 10.91 -2.90 -1.17
N CYS A 29 11.22 -1.61 -1.35
CA CYS A 29 11.99 -1.10 -2.48
C CYS A 29 13.50 -0.99 -2.16
N LYS A 30 13.97 -1.58 -1.05
CA LYS A 30 15.31 -1.47 -0.47
C LYS A 30 15.61 -0.05 0.06
N ASN A 31 16.69 0.10 0.84
CA ASN A 31 17.09 1.35 1.49
C ASN A 31 16.08 1.91 2.51
N GLY A 32 15.27 1.03 3.13
CA GLY A 32 14.28 1.43 4.13
C GLY A 32 13.08 2.17 3.55
N LEU A 33 12.83 2.04 2.24
CA LEU A 33 11.70 2.63 1.55
C LEU A 33 10.69 1.55 1.16
N GLY A 34 9.42 1.80 1.45
CA GLY A 34 8.28 0.98 1.04
C GLY A 34 7.38 1.71 0.05
N ARG A 35 6.77 0.96 -0.86
CA ARG A 35 5.62 1.38 -1.67
C ARG A 35 4.38 0.64 -1.17
N ILE A 36 3.22 1.27 -1.29
CA ILE A 36 1.92 0.61 -1.05
C ILE A 36 1.28 0.38 -2.41
N ASP A 37 0.94 -0.86 -2.70
CA ASP A 37 0.16 -1.27 -3.87
C ASP A 37 -1.25 -1.64 -3.42
N ILE A 38 -2.24 -1.23 -4.20
CA ILE A 38 -3.67 -1.38 -3.91
C ILE A 38 -4.26 -2.32 -4.96
N TYR A 39 -4.94 -3.35 -4.50
CA TYR A 39 -5.60 -4.35 -5.31
C TYR A 39 -7.10 -4.34 -5.01
N ASP A 40 -7.90 -4.62 -6.03
CA ASP A 40 -9.34 -4.82 -5.88
C ASP A 40 -9.67 -6.24 -5.40
N GLU A 41 -10.97 -6.53 -5.33
CA GLU A 41 -11.54 -7.80 -4.92
C GLU A 41 -11.14 -9.00 -5.80
N GLU A 42 -10.79 -8.76 -7.06
CA GLU A 42 -10.31 -9.78 -8.01
C GLU A 42 -8.78 -9.96 -7.93
N ARG A 43 -8.11 -9.23 -7.02
CA ARG A 43 -6.66 -9.12 -6.88
C ARG A 43 -5.97 -8.49 -8.10
N GLU A 44 -6.68 -7.66 -8.86
CA GLU A 44 -6.06 -6.86 -9.91
C GLU A 44 -5.44 -5.60 -9.32
N LEU A 45 -4.25 -5.22 -9.82
CA LEU A 45 -3.54 -4.03 -9.34
C LEU A 45 -4.26 -2.78 -9.84
N VAL A 46 -4.97 -2.10 -8.95
CA VAL A 46 -5.69 -0.85 -9.25
C VAL A 46 -4.74 0.35 -9.23
N CYS A 47 -3.88 0.41 -8.22
CA CYS A 47 -2.99 1.54 -8.01
C CYS A 47 -1.66 1.08 -7.44
N SER A 48 -0.57 1.52 -8.06
CA SER A 48 0.77 1.38 -7.47
C SER A 48 1.23 2.72 -6.94
N GLY A 49 1.70 2.75 -5.69
CA GLY A 49 2.12 3.96 -4.98
C GLY A 49 3.39 4.61 -5.54
N ARG A 50 3.35 5.11 -6.78
CA ARG A 50 4.36 6.04 -7.31
C ARG A 50 3.99 7.43 -6.80
N TYR A 51 4.82 7.96 -5.91
CA TYR A 51 4.56 9.27 -5.28
C TYR A 51 4.45 10.36 -6.37
N LEU A 52 3.32 11.07 -6.41
CA LEU A 52 3.20 12.40 -7.00
C LEU A 52 3.41 13.41 -5.86
N GLY A 53 4.54 14.13 -5.90
CA GLY A 53 4.76 15.48 -5.35
C GLY A 53 4.43 15.76 -3.89
#